data_AF-A0A7K9HL27-F1
#
_entry.id   AF-A0A7K9HL27-F1
#
_cell.length_a   1.000
_cell.length_b   1.000
_cell.length_c   1.000
_cell.angle_alpha   90.00
_cell.angle_beta   90.00
_cell.angle_gamma   90.00
#
_symmetry.space_group_name_H-M   'P 1'
#
loop_
_entity.id
_entity.type
_entity.pdbx_description
1 polymer ?
#
loop_
_entity_poly.entity_id
_entity_poly.type
_entity_poly.pdbx_seq_one_letter_code
_entity_poly.pdbx_strand_id
1 'polypeptide(L)'
;GAGLPLRSRLSFATGHFLNDLCASLWFTYLLLYLHSVLGYGHRLAGGLLLAGQVADGLCTPILGYEADRSAGCGRYGRRKAWHLAGTTCVLVSFPFIFNPCLGCKENTPQWAAFIYYIPFIIIFQFGWAATQISHLSLIPELVTNDHEKVELTAFRYAFTVMANITVYGLAWLLLNFQVDQPDRTEHLGIRDVPIFRNLSLIVVGLGAVFSLIFHLGTKEKPYPLESLPQLEESTPLLQKESISPPCPLLIWKDWLLEPAFYQVAMLYMSTRLIVNLSQTYITMYLINSLLLPKKYIATIPLVMYISGFLSSFLMKPVNKWIGRNVS
;
A
#
# COMPACT_ATOMS: atom_id res chain seq x y z
N GLY A 1 -8.85 27.50 17.22
CA GLY A 1 -8.16 27.68 15.92
C GLY A 1 -9.02 27.08 14.82
N ALA A 2 -8.94 27.59 13.60
CA ALA A 2 -9.66 27.00 12.47
C ALA A 2 -9.04 25.64 12.09
N GLY A 3 -9.85 24.59 12.03
CA GLY A 3 -9.42 23.25 11.63
C GLY A 3 -9.02 23.18 10.15
N LEU A 4 -8.37 22.09 9.74
CA LEU A 4 -7.86 21.95 8.38
C LEU A 4 -9.03 21.97 7.36
N PRO A 5 -9.02 22.83 6.31
CA PRO A 5 -10.15 22.93 5.39
C PRO A 5 -10.35 21.63 4.60
N LEU A 6 -11.62 21.29 4.30
CA LEU A 6 -12.01 20.03 3.64
C LEU A 6 -11.21 19.74 2.35
N ARG A 7 -10.89 20.77 1.55
CA ARG A 7 -10.06 20.62 0.34
C ARG A 7 -8.66 20.06 0.64
N SER A 8 -8.04 20.48 1.74
CA SER A 8 -6.74 19.98 2.18
C SER A 8 -6.85 18.59 2.82
N ARG A 9 -7.95 18.27 3.51
CA ARG A 9 -8.22 16.90 4.01
C ARG A 9 -8.37 15.90 2.86
N LEU A 10 -9.12 16.26 1.83
CA LEU A 10 -9.29 15.45 0.61
C LEU A 10 -7.98 15.34 -0.17
N SER A 11 -7.25 16.44 -0.37
CA SER A 11 -5.94 16.41 -1.04
C SER A 11 -4.93 15.54 -0.28
N PHE A 12 -4.91 15.59 1.06
CA PHE A 12 -4.11 14.68 1.86
C PHE A 12 -4.48 13.21 1.59
N ALA A 13 -5.77 12.87 1.63
CA ALA A 13 -6.24 11.49 1.47
C ALA A 13 -5.87 10.86 0.12
N THR A 14 -5.74 11.66 -0.96
CA THR A 14 -5.31 11.18 -2.28
C THR A 14 -3.86 10.67 -2.34
N GLY A 15 -3.00 11.04 -1.38
CA GLY A 15 -1.56 10.72 -1.44
C GLY A 15 -1.24 9.22 -1.50
N HIS A 16 -1.98 8.41 -0.74
CA HIS A 16 -1.77 6.96 -0.70
C HIS A 16 -2.51 6.18 -1.81
N PHE A 17 -3.32 6.86 -2.64
CA PHE A 17 -4.20 6.20 -3.61
C PHE A 17 -3.45 5.37 -4.66
N LEU A 18 -2.28 5.84 -5.12
CA LEU A 18 -1.41 5.07 -6.03
C LEU A 18 -0.98 3.73 -5.40
N ASN A 19 -0.56 3.72 -4.13
CA ASN A 19 -0.20 2.48 -3.44
C ASN A 19 -1.38 1.55 -3.32
N ASP A 20 -2.56 2.05 -2.91
CA ASP A 20 -3.74 1.22 -2.73
C ASP A 20 -4.21 0.56 -4.06
N LEU A 21 -4.10 1.28 -5.18
CA LEU A 21 -4.35 0.71 -6.52
C LEU A 21 -3.31 -0.38 -6.86
N CYS A 22 -2.02 -0.09 -6.68
CA CYS A 22 -0.94 -1.04 -6.97
C CYS A 22 -1.00 -2.27 -6.04
N ALA A 23 -1.38 -2.11 -4.77
CA ALA A 23 -1.57 -3.17 -3.78
C ALA A 23 -2.68 -4.13 -4.18
N SER A 24 -3.80 -3.59 -4.68
CA SER A 24 -4.94 -4.38 -5.16
C SER A 24 -4.54 -5.25 -6.37
N LEU A 25 -3.74 -4.71 -7.29
CA LEU A 25 -3.18 -5.47 -8.41
C LEU A 25 -2.12 -6.50 -7.96
N TRP A 26 -1.20 -6.09 -7.09
CA TRP A 26 -0.11 -6.91 -6.56
C TRP A 26 -0.64 -8.17 -5.87
N PHE A 27 -1.50 -8.02 -4.87
CA PHE A 27 -2.02 -9.18 -4.16
C PHE A 27 -2.97 -10.00 -5.05
N THR A 28 -4.01 -9.40 -5.63
CA THR A 28 -5.07 -10.18 -6.29
C THR A 28 -4.67 -10.80 -7.64
N TYR A 29 -3.75 -10.17 -8.38
CA TYR A 29 -3.48 -10.54 -9.78
C TYR A 29 -2.01 -10.83 -10.14
N LEU A 30 -1.01 -10.54 -9.29
CA LEU A 30 0.38 -10.83 -9.64
C LEU A 30 0.64 -12.33 -9.80
N LEU A 31 0.25 -13.13 -8.81
CA LEU A 31 0.49 -14.58 -8.82
C LEU A 31 -0.21 -15.23 -10.04
N LEU A 32 -1.44 -14.78 -10.30
CA LEU A 32 -2.23 -15.14 -11.48
C LEU A 32 -1.51 -14.81 -12.79
N TYR A 33 -1.00 -13.59 -12.92
CA TYR A 33 -0.29 -13.14 -14.11
C TYR A 33 1.00 -13.93 -14.34
N LEU A 34 1.83 -14.11 -13.32
CA LEU A 34 3.10 -14.82 -13.43
C LEU A 34 2.91 -16.31 -13.79
N HIS A 35 1.93 -16.99 -13.19
CA HIS A 35 1.77 -18.43 -13.38
C HIS A 35 0.76 -18.79 -14.49
N SER A 36 -0.43 -18.19 -14.51
CA SER A 36 -1.50 -18.56 -15.46
C SER A 36 -1.44 -17.79 -16.79
N VAL A 37 -0.89 -16.58 -16.82
CA VAL A 37 -0.77 -15.77 -18.06
C VAL A 37 0.60 -15.97 -18.72
N LEU A 38 1.69 -15.88 -17.95
CA LEU A 38 3.07 -16.07 -18.45
C LEU A 38 3.57 -17.52 -18.40
N GLY A 39 2.85 -18.44 -17.74
CA GLY A 39 3.23 -19.86 -17.70
C GLY A 39 4.42 -20.21 -16.80
N TYR A 40 4.86 -19.32 -15.90
CA TYR A 40 5.99 -19.62 -15.02
C TYR A 40 5.64 -20.67 -13.96
N GLY A 41 6.64 -21.47 -13.57
CA GLY A 41 6.45 -22.51 -12.56
C GLY A 41 6.08 -21.91 -11.18
N HIS A 42 5.28 -22.65 -10.42
CA HIS A 42 4.75 -22.24 -9.10
C HIS A 42 5.84 -21.71 -8.14
N ARG A 43 7.02 -22.35 -8.15
CA ARG A 43 8.19 -21.96 -7.35
C ARG A 43 8.73 -20.58 -7.73
N LEU A 44 8.72 -20.23 -9.02
CA LEU A 44 9.19 -18.95 -9.53
C LEU A 44 8.22 -17.83 -9.13
N ALA A 45 6.92 -18.03 -9.41
CA ALA A 45 5.89 -17.03 -9.17
C ALA A 45 5.70 -16.75 -7.67
N GLY A 46 5.67 -17.81 -6.84
CA GLY A 46 5.66 -17.66 -5.38
C GLY A 46 6.97 -17.08 -4.83
N GLY A 47 8.12 -17.41 -5.41
CA GLY A 47 9.42 -16.86 -5.03
C GLY A 47 9.52 -15.35 -5.29
N LEU A 48 8.98 -14.86 -6.41
CA LEU A 48 8.93 -13.42 -6.73
C LEU A 48 8.02 -12.65 -5.76
N LEU A 49 6.85 -13.21 -5.43
CA LEU A 49 5.95 -12.64 -4.43
C LEU A 49 6.62 -12.57 -3.05
N LEU A 50 7.28 -13.65 -2.63
CA LEU A 50 8.00 -13.73 -1.36
C LEU A 50 9.18 -12.75 -1.30
N ALA A 51 9.95 -12.61 -2.38
CA ALA A 51 11.03 -11.62 -2.47
C ALA A 51 10.50 -10.20 -2.27
N GLY A 52 9.30 -9.89 -2.78
CA GLY A 52 8.59 -8.65 -2.47
C GLY A 52 8.28 -8.49 -0.98
N GLN A 53 7.67 -9.49 -0.33
CA GLN A 53 7.36 -9.41 1.10
C GLN A 53 8.62 -9.24 1.98
N VAL A 54 9.73 -9.89 1.63
CA VAL A 54 11.02 -9.72 2.33
C VAL A 54 11.58 -8.31 2.10
N ALA A 55 11.55 -7.81 0.86
CA ALA A 55 11.99 -6.45 0.56
C ALA A 55 11.17 -5.40 1.31
N ASP A 56 9.85 -5.58 1.43
CA ASP A 56 8.95 -4.70 2.18
C ASP A 56 9.29 -4.65 3.67
N GLY A 57 9.47 -5.83 4.28
CA GLY A 57 9.82 -5.98 5.70
C GLY A 57 11.19 -5.40 6.06
N LEU A 58 12.13 -5.37 5.10
CA LEU A 58 13.44 -4.72 5.28
C LEU A 58 13.39 -3.22 4.99
N CYS A 59 12.72 -2.79 3.92
CA CYS A 59 12.65 -1.38 3.53
C CYS A 59 11.87 -0.53 4.55
N THR A 60 10.79 -1.06 5.13
CA THR A 60 9.92 -0.34 6.07
C THR A 60 10.66 0.24 7.29
N PRO A 61 11.41 -0.53 8.10
CA PRO A 61 12.15 0.04 9.23
C PRO A 61 13.29 0.98 8.81
N ILE A 62 14.00 0.66 7.72
CA ILE A 62 15.09 1.51 7.19
C ILE A 62 14.54 2.88 6.77
N LEU A 63 13.44 2.90 6.04
CA LEU A 63 12.78 4.13 5.59
C LEU A 63 12.13 4.90 6.74
N GLY A 64 11.64 4.23 7.78
CA GLY A 64 11.20 4.88 9.00
C GLY A 64 12.33 5.71 9.63
N TYR A 65 13.48 5.06 9.83
CA TYR A 65 14.67 5.70 10.41
C TYR A 65 15.22 6.86 9.54
N GLU A 66 15.37 6.64 8.24
CA GLU A 66 15.92 7.66 7.32
C GLU A 66 14.94 8.81 7.05
N ALA A 67 13.63 8.55 6.99
CA ALA A 67 12.62 9.60 6.83
C ALA A 67 12.52 10.53 8.04
N ASP A 68 12.82 10.03 9.24
CA ASP A 68 12.89 10.82 10.47
C ASP A 68 14.19 11.61 10.64
N ARG A 69 15.24 11.30 9.86
CA ARG A 69 16.58 11.89 10.00
C ARG A 69 17.03 12.79 8.84
N SER A 70 16.43 12.67 7.65
CA SER A 70 16.81 13.52 6.51
C SER A 70 16.46 15.01 6.73
N ALA A 71 17.18 15.92 6.08
CA ALA A 71 16.91 17.37 6.12
C ALA A 71 15.77 17.82 5.18
N GLY A 72 15.14 16.89 4.46
CA GLY A 72 14.19 17.18 3.38
C GLY A 72 14.83 17.84 2.16
N CYS A 73 14.01 18.30 1.21
CA CYS A 73 14.46 18.96 -0.02
C CYS A 73 14.01 20.43 -0.05
N GLY A 74 14.80 21.31 0.58
CA GLY A 74 14.56 22.74 0.63
C GLY A 74 13.15 23.10 1.13
N ARG A 75 12.40 23.90 0.37
CA ARG A 75 11.04 24.34 0.73
C ARG A 75 9.94 23.28 0.51
N TYR A 76 10.27 22.09 -0.01
CA TYR A 76 9.25 21.09 -0.39
C TYR A 76 8.67 20.32 0.80
N GLY A 77 9.38 20.33 1.94
CA GLY A 77 9.10 19.48 3.10
C GLY A 77 9.94 18.19 3.08
N ARG A 78 10.09 17.57 4.25
CA ARG A 78 10.80 16.31 4.45
C ARG A 78 9.91 15.12 4.10
N ARG A 79 8.68 15.09 4.63
CA ARG A 79 7.75 13.98 4.40
C ARG A 79 7.34 13.93 2.94
N LYS A 80 7.01 15.08 2.35
CA LYS A 80 6.69 15.18 0.92
C LYS A 80 7.85 14.83 0.00
N ALA A 81 9.11 15.07 0.38
CA ALA A 81 10.27 14.67 -0.43
C ALA A 81 10.41 13.14 -0.49
N TRP A 82 10.33 12.45 0.66
CA TRP A 82 10.34 10.99 0.71
C TRP A 82 9.11 10.35 0.05
N HIS A 83 7.94 10.98 0.19
CA HIS A 83 6.75 10.58 -0.54
C HIS A 83 6.96 10.67 -2.06
N LEU A 84 7.50 11.79 -2.56
CA LEU A 84 7.75 11.98 -3.99
C LEU A 84 8.75 10.95 -4.52
N ALA A 85 9.84 10.71 -3.80
CA ALA A 85 10.82 9.68 -4.16
C ALA A 85 10.15 8.29 -4.27
N GLY A 86 9.34 7.91 -3.26
CA GLY A 86 8.62 6.64 -3.28
C GLY A 86 7.59 6.54 -4.40
N THR A 87 6.83 7.61 -4.65
CA THR A 87 5.88 7.70 -5.78
C THR A 87 6.63 7.50 -7.10
N THR A 88 7.76 8.18 -7.32
CA THR A 88 8.57 8.01 -8.53
C THR A 88 9.07 6.57 -8.69
N CYS A 89 9.53 5.92 -7.61
CA CYS A 89 9.91 4.50 -7.65
C CYS A 89 8.74 3.61 -8.10
N VAL A 90 7.54 3.77 -7.51
CA VAL A 90 6.35 2.98 -7.90
C VAL A 90 5.94 3.25 -9.36
N LEU A 91 5.89 4.51 -9.78
CA LEU A 91 5.52 4.88 -11.15
C LEU A 91 6.47 4.28 -12.20
N VAL A 92 7.78 4.23 -11.89
CA VAL A 92 8.79 3.67 -12.80
C VAL A 92 8.79 2.15 -12.79
N SER A 93 8.76 1.48 -11.63
CA SER A 93 8.97 0.03 -11.57
C SER A 93 7.71 -0.80 -11.82
N PHE A 94 6.55 -0.36 -11.35
CA PHE A 94 5.32 -1.17 -11.37
C PHE A 94 4.84 -1.58 -12.79
N PRO A 95 4.95 -0.73 -13.84
CA PRO A 95 4.63 -1.15 -15.20
C PRO A 95 5.45 -2.34 -15.72
N PHE A 96 6.71 -2.49 -15.30
CA PHE A 96 7.58 -3.59 -15.74
C PHE A 96 7.20 -4.93 -15.11
N ILE A 97 6.52 -4.92 -13.96
CA ILE A 97 6.07 -6.13 -13.25
C ILE A 97 4.91 -6.82 -14.02
N PHE A 98 4.02 -6.03 -14.64
CA PHE A 98 2.88 -6.50 -15.43
C PHE A 98 3.12 -6.45 -16.96
N ASN A 99 4.39 -6.51 -17.36
CA ASN A 99 4.82 -6.64 -18.76
C ASN A 99 5.73 -7.88 -18.87
N PRO A 100 5.76 -8.61 -20.01
CA PRO A 100 6.71 -9.70 -20.19
C PRO A 100 8.15 -9.17 -20.11
N CYS A 101 9.08 -10.01 -19.67
CA CYS A 101 10.46 -9.60 -19.51
C CYS A 101 11.11 -9.18 -20.85
N LEU A 102 11.70 -7.98 -20.86
CA LEU A 102 12.27 -7.38 -22.07
C LEU A 102 13.46 -8.21 -22.56
N GLY A 103 13.38 -8.70 -23.80
CA GLY A 103 14.40 -9.56 -24.41
C GLY A 103 14.24 -11.05 -24.15
N CYS A 104 13.27 -11.47 -23.33
CA CYS A 104 12.92 -12.89 -23.18
C CYS A 104 12.28 -13.45 -24.46
N LYS A 105 12.90 -14.50 -25.01
CA LYS A 105 12.36 -15.36 -26.08
C LYS A 105 11.79 -16.65 -25.50
N GLU A 106 11.08 -17.45 -26.29
CA GLU A 106 10.45 -18.71 -25.87
C GLU A 106 11.43 -19.70 -25.19
N ASN A 107 12.68 -19.77 -25.66
CA ASN A 107 13.73 -20.62 -25.09
C ASN A 107 14.47 -20.00 -23.87
N THR A 108 13.97 -18.90 -23.30
CA THR A 108 14.65 -18.25 -22.17
C THR A 108 14.39 -19.03 -20.88
N PRO A 109 15.43 -19.42 -20.12
CA PRO A 109 15.24 -20.20 -18.91
C PRO A 109 14.57 -19.35 -17.82
N GLN A 110 13.68 -19.97 -17.03
CA GLN A 110 12.85 -19.27 -16.04
C GLN A 110 13.66 -18.46 -15.00
N TRP A 111 14.89 -18.86 -14.68
CA TRP A 111 15.75 -18.11 -13.76
C TRP A 111 16.14 -16.72 -14.30
N ALA A 112 16.22 -16.53 -15.62
CA ALA A 112 16.51 -15.21 -16.21
C ALA A 112 15.31 -14.26 -16.04
N ALA A 113 14.08 -14.77 -16.13
CA ALA A 113 12.88 -14.00 -15.78
C ALA A 113 12.89 -13.60 -14.29
N PHE A 114 13.34 -14.48 -13.38
CA PHE A 114 13.50 -14.17 -11.97
C PHE A 114 14.42 -12.96 -11.72
N ILE A 115 15.61 -12.99 -12.35
CA ILE A 115 16.60 -11.91 -12.27
C ILE A 115 16.07 -10.61 -12.89
N TYR A 116 15.27 -10.70 -13.96
CA TYR A 116 14.62 -9.53 -14.55
C TYR A 116 13.59 -8.89 -13.61
N TYR A 117 12.71 -9.67 -12.98
CA TYR A 117 11.62 -9.12 -12.16
C TYR A 117 12.08 -8.62 -10.78
N ILE A 118 13.10 -9.24 -10.17
CA ILE A 118 13.52 -8.88 -8.80
C ILE A 118 13.89 -7.39 -8.61
N PRO A 119 14.70 -6.75 -9.47
CA PRO A 119 15.05 -5.33 -9.30
C PRO A 119 13.82 -4.42 -9.31
N PHE A 120 12.87 -4.65 -10.22
CA PHE A 120 11.62 -3.87 -10.27
C PHE A 120 10.75 -4.10 -9.04
N ILE A 121 10.67 -5.34 -8.54
CA ILE A 121 9.96 -5.67 -7.31
C ILE A 121 10.60 -4.96 -6.10
N ILE A 122 11.93 -5.01 -5.94
CA ILE A 122 12.62 -4.34 -4.83
C ILE A 122 12.39 -2.81 -4.89
N ILE A 123 12.50 -2.20 -6.07
CA ILE A 123 12.22 -0.76 -6.25
C ILE A 123 10.75 -0.44 -5.96
N PHE A 124 9.82 -1.31 -6.34
CA PHE A 124 8.39 -1.15 -6.03
C PHE A 124 8.12 -1.20 -4.52
N GLN A 125 8.68 -2.18 -3.79
CA GLN A 125 8.47 -2.29 -2.34
C GLN A 125 9.14 -1.15 -1.56
N PHE A 126 10.35 -0.74 -1.97
CA PHE A 126 10.96 0.48 -1.45
C PHE A 126 10.05 1.70 -1.67
N GLY A 127 9.52 1.86 -2.89
CA GLY A 127 8.63 2.95 -3.23
C GLY A 127 7.31 2.95 -2.44
N TRP A 128 6.74 1.76 -2.22
CA TRP A 128 5.56 1.54 -1.37
C TRP A 128 5.84 1.96 0.06
N ALA A 129 6.88 1.41 0.68
CA ALA A 129 7.23 1.71 2.07
C ALA A 129 7.49 3.22 2.26
N ALA A 130 8.22 3.85 1.33
CA ALA A 130 8.57 5.27 1.39
C ALA A 130 7.34 6.19 1.34
N THR A 131 6.41 5.94 0.41
CA THR A 131 5.14 6.68 0.34
C THR A 131 4.25 6.42 1.55
N GLN A 132 4.11 5.16 1.99
CA GLN A 132 3.26 4.79 3.13
C GLN A 132 3.70 5.44 4.43
N ILE A 133 4.98 5.36 4.77
CA ILE A 133 5.55 5.94 6.00
C ILE A 133 5.46 7.47 5.96
N SER A 134 5.83 8.07 4.82
CA SER A 134 5.76 9.53 4.63
C SER A 134 4.33 10.07 4.70
N HIS A 135 3.35 9.32 4.20
CA HIS A 135 1.94 9.70 4.24
C HIS A 135 1.37 9.63 5.66
N LEU A 136 1.65 8.55 6.40
CA LEU A 136 1.16 8.36 7.77
C LEU A 136 1.82 9.34 8.76
N SER A 137 3.13 9.56 8.65
CA SER A 137 3.86 10.52 9.51
C SER A 137 3.43 11.98 9.32
N LEU A 138 2.85 12.31 8.16
CA LEU A 138 2.31 13.65 7.89
C LEU A 138 0.97 13.94 8.61
N ILE A 139 0.23 12.92 9.07
CA ILE A 139 -1.03 13.11 9.82
C ILE A 139 -0.85 13.96 11.09
N PRO A 140 0.03 13.58 12.06
CA PRO A 140 0.24 14.37 13.28
C PRO A 140 0.89 15.74 13.01
N GLU A 141 1.57 15.92 11.87
CA GLU A 141 2.16 17.20 11.47
C GLU A 141 1.11 18.17 10.89
N LEU A 142 0.06 17.65 10.24
CA LEU A 142 -1.03 18.45 9.68
C LEU A 142 -2.11 18.84 10.70
N VAL A 143 -2.41 17.97 11.67
CA VAL A 143 -3.50 18.17 12.64
C VAL A 143 -3.12 17.76 14.06
N THR A 144 -3.32 18.66 15.01
CA THR A 144 -2.97 18.45 16.43
C THR A 144 -4.06 17.69 17.21
N ASN A 145 -5.34 17.97 16.90
CA ASN A 145 -6.50 17.38 17.55
C ASN A 145 -6.71 15.91 17.11
N ASP A 146 -6.87 15.00 18.07
CA ASP A 146 -7.07 13.57 17.80
C ASP A 146 -8.36 13.28 17.01
N HIS A 147 -9.42 14.06 17.19
CA HIS A 147 -10.62 13.94 16.36
C HIS A 147 -10.31 14.20 14.88
N GLU A 148 -9.47 15.20 14.58
CA GLU A 148 -9.07 15.48 13.19
C GLU A 148 -8.11 14.40 12.65
N LYS A 149 -7.22 13.83 13.47
CA LYS A 149 -6.37 12.68 13.07
C LYS A 149 -7.21 11.46 12.67
N VAL A 150 -8.24 11.15 13.45
CA VAL A 150 -9.21 10.08 13.15
C VAL A 150 -9.96 10.39 11.85
N GLU A 151 -10.38 11.65 11.64
CA GLU A 151 -11.07 12.07 10.42
C GLU A 151 -10.19 11.96 9.15
N LEU A 152 -8.94 12.45 9.19
CA LEU A 152 -7.96 12.29 8.10
C LEU A 152 -7.71 10.81 7.79
N THR A 153 -7.61 9.98 8.83
CA THR A 153 -7.42 8.53 8.70
C THR A 153 -8.64 7.85 8.06
N ALA A 154 -9.86 8.28 8.41
CA ALA A 154 -11.10 7.80 7.80
C ALA A 154 -11.20 8.19 6.31
N PHE A 155 -10.80 9.42 5.94
CA PHE A 155 -10.72 9.80 4.52
C PHE A 155 -9.70 8.94 3.76
N ARG A 156 -8.52 8.66 4.34
CA ARG A 156 -7.53 7.77 3.72
C ARG A 156 -8.13 6.39 3.43
N TYR A 157 -8.82 5.78 4.40
CA TYR A 157 -9.48 4.48 4.19
C TYR A 157 -10.62 4.53 3.16
N ALA A 158 -11.36 5.64 3.05
CA ALA A 158 -12.35 5.80 1.98
C ALA A 158 -11.68 5.78 0.59
N PHE A 159 -10.52 6.43 0.44
CA PHE A 159 -9.72 6.35 -0.78
C PHE A 159 -9.16 4.94 -1.04
N THR A 160 -8.74 4.20 -0.02
CA THR A 160 -8.35 2.78 -0.15
C THR A 160 -9.49 1.91 -0.69
N VAL A 161 -10.72 2.11 -0.21
CA VAL A 161 -11.91 1.41 -0.72
C VAL A 161 -12.19 1.77 -2.18
N MET A 162 -12.15 3.06 -2.52
CA MET A 162 -12.33 3.51 -3.91
C MET A 162 -11.26 2.95 -4.86
N ALA A 163 -10.01 2.81 -4.40
CA ALA A 163 -8.92 2.23 -5.17
C ALA A 163 -9.19 0.76 -5.51
N ASN A 164 -9.54 -0.06 -4.51
CA ASN A 164 -9.86 -1.48 -4.71
C ASN A 164 -11.05 -1.67 -5.68
N ILE A 165 -12.13 -0.90 -5.49
CA ILE A 165 -13.30 -0.92 -6.39
C ILE A 165 -12.89 -0.53 -7.81
N THR A 166 -12.03 0.47 -7.97
CA THR A 166 -11.53 0.91 -9.28
C THR A 166 -10.69 -0.18 -9.96
N VAL A 167 -9.77 -0.83 -9.25
CA VAL A 167 -8.97 -1.94 -9.80
C VAL A 167 -9.84 -3.12 -10.21
N TYR A 168 -10.75 -3.57 -9.36
CA TYR A 168 -11.62 -4.70 -9.68
C TYR A 168 -12.64 -4.36 -10.78
N GLY A 169 -13.17 -3.14 -10.80
CA GLY A 169 -14.04 -2.64 -11.87
C GLY A 169 -13.33 -2.54 -13.21
N LEU A 170 -12.09 -2.00 -13.25
CA LEU A 170 -11.28 -1.94 -14.47
C LEU A 170 -10.86 -3.33 -14.96
N ALA A 171 -10.47 -4.23 -14.05
CA ALA A 171 -10.14 -5.61 -14.40
C ALA A 171 -11.37 -6.32 -15.01
N TRP A 172 -12.54 -6.15 -14.40
CA TRP A 172 -13.81 -6.68 -14.91
C TRP A 172 -14.17 -6.11 -16.28
N LEU A 173 -14.02 -4.80 -16.46
CA LEU A 173 -14.31 -4.11 -17.71
C LEU A 173 -13.40 -4.63 -18.85
N LEU A 174 -12.08 -4.66 -18.62
CA LEU A 174 -11.10 -5.07 -19.62
C LEU A 174 -11.16 -6.57 -19.96
N LEU A 175 -11.52 -7.43 -19.00
CA LEU A 175 -11.70 -8.86 -19.25
C LEU A 175 -12.99 -9.14 -20.03
N ASN A 176 -14.14 -8.55 -19.64
CA ASN A 176 -15.41 -8.83 -20.32
C ASN A 176 -15.46 -8.27 -21.75
N PHE A 177 -14.93 -7.07 -22.01
CA PHE A 177 -14.85 -6.54 -23.40
C PHE A 177 -14.01 -7.41 -24.36
N GLN A 178 -13.22 -8.37 -23.86
CA GLN A 178 -12.47 -9.33 -24.67
C GLN A 178 -13.04 -10.76 -24.63
N VAL A 179 -14.11 -11.01 -23.88
CA VAL A 179 -14.82 -12.30 -23.85
C VAL A 179 -15.75 -12.44 -25.07
N ASP A 180 -16.36 -11.36 -25.55
CA ASP A 180 -17.31 -11.36 -26.68
C ASP A 180 -16.66 -11.59 -28.07
N GLN A 181 -15.39 -12.00 -28.14
CA GLN A 181 -14.74 -12.43 -29.38
C GLN A 181 -14.85 -13.95 -29.54
N PRO A 182 -15.43 -14.47 -30.65
CA PRO A 182 -15.81 -15.88 -30.78
C PRO A 182 -14.65 -16.90 -30.77
N ASP A 183 -13.41 -16.47 -31.04
CA ASP A 183 -12.24 -17.36 -31.20
C ASP A 183 -11.33 -17.47 -29.95
N ARG A 184 -11.80 -17.10 -28.74
CA ARG A 184 -10.99 -17.19 -27.51
C ARG A 184 -11.37 -18.34 -26.59
N THR A 185 -10.36 -19.15 -26.26
CA THR A 185 -10.38 -20.14 -25.16
C THR A 185 -10.86 -19.55 -23.82
N GLU A 186 -11.53 -20.38 -23.02
CA GLU A 186 -12.01 -19.99 -21.68
C GLU A 186 -10.90 -19.83 -20.63
N HIS A 187 -9.74 -20.43 -20.89
CA HIS A 187 -8.54 -20.41 -20.06
C HIS A 187 -7.68 -19.19 -20.37
N LEU A 188 -7.03 -18.64 -19.33
CA LEU A 188 -6.02 -17.59 -19.47
C LEU A 188 -4.76 -18.10 -20.18
N GLY A 189 -4.05 -17.19 -20.84
CA GLY A 189 -2.69 -17.43 -21.31
C GLY A 189 -2.03 -16.17 -21.89
N ILE A 190 -0.95 -16.36 -22.64
CA ILE A 190 -0.10 -15.27 -23.17
C ILE A 190 -0.90 -14.22 -23.98
N ARG A 191 -2.02 -14.61 -24.61
CA ARG A 191 -2.93 -13.70 -25.32
C ARG A 191 -3.57 -12.62 -24.42
N ASP A 192 -3.63 -12.85 -23.11
CA ASP A 192 -4.23 -11.93 -22.14
C ASP A 192 -3.20 -10.97 -21.51
N VAL A 193 -1.91 -11.10 -21.84
CA VAL A 193 -0.84 -10.15 -21.44
C VAL A 193 -1.23 -8.68 -21.66
N PRO A 194 -1.79 -8.27 -22.82
CA PRO A 194 -2.18 -6.88 -23.03
C PRO A 194 -3.24 -6.37 -22.05
N ILE A 195 -4.08 -7.26 -21.50
CA ILE A 195 -5.13 -6.91 -20.51
C ILE A 195 -4.46 -6.42 -19.23
N PHE A 196 -3.60 -7.26 -18.64
CA PHE A 196 -2.90 -6.96 -17.39
C PHE A 196 -1.91 -5.80 -17.53
N ARG A 197 -1.23 -5.70 -18.68
CA ARG A 197 -0.35 -4.56 -19.01
C ARG A 197 -1.14 -3.24 -19.08
N ASN A 198 -2.25 -3.22 -19.82
CA ASN A 198 -3.06 -2.00 -19.96
C ASN A 198 -3.71 -1.63 -18.62
N LEU A 199 -4.17 -2.61 -17.84
CA LEU A 199 -4.70 -2.41 -16.48
C LEU A 199 -3.65 -1.78 -15.56
N SER A 200 -2.41 -2.28 -15.56
CA SER A 200 -1.29 -1.69 -14.80
C SER A 200 -0.98 -0.26 -15.24
N LEU A 201 -0.90 0.00 -16.55
CA LEU A 201 -0.64 1.35 -17.09
C LEU A 201 -1.75 2.35 -16.73
N ILE A 202 -3.02 1.94 -16.81
CA ILE A 202 -4.18 2.78 -16.41
C ILE A 202 -4.12 3.08 -14.91
N VAL A 203 -3.84 2.07 -14.07
CA VAL A 203 -3.70 2.23 -12.62
C VAL A 203 -2.57 3.19 -12.26
N VAL A 204 -1.39 3.01 -12.87
CA VAL A 204 -0.22 3.87 -12.64
C VAL A 204 -0.48 5.30 -13.11
N GLY A 205 -1.11 5.47 -14.28
CA GLY A 205 -1.49 6.79 -14.79
C GLY A 205 -2.52 7.50 -13.90
N LEU A 206 -3.56 6.80 -13.45
CA LEU A 206 -4.56 7.33 -12.53
C LEU A 206 -3.93 7.70 -11.18
N GLY A 207 -3.11 6.81 -10.62
CA GLY A 207 -2.38 7.05 -9.37
C GLY A 207 -1.42 8.23 -9.47
N ALA A 208 -0.74 8.43 -10.61
CA ALA A 208 0.10 9.60 -10.85
C ALA A 208 -0.68 10.93 -10.75
N VAL A 209 -1.90 10.98 -11.31
CA VAL A 209 -2.78 12.16 -11.21
C VAL A 209 -3.17 12.44 -9.76
N PHE A 210 -3.54 11.40 -9.00
CA PHE A 210 -3.88 11.55 -7.57
C PHE A 210 -2.67 11.91 -6.70
N SER A 211 -1.48 11.37 -6.98
CA SER A 211 -0.23 11.78 -6.33
C SER A 211 0.11 13.24 -6.64
N LEU A 212 -0.11 13.71 -7.87
CA LEU A 212 0.07 15.13 -8.22
C LEU A 212 -0.92 16.03 -7.44
N ILE A 213 -2.19 15.63 -7.32
CA ILE A 213 -3.19 16.33 -6.50
C ILE A 213 -2.74 16.43 -5.03
N PHE A 214 -2.21 15.35 -4.45
CA PHE A 214 -1.64 15.36 -3.10
C PHE A 214 -0.47 16.34 -2.98
N HIS A 215 0.50 16.27 -3.91
CA HIS A 215 1.70 17.10 -3.86
C HIS A 215 1.42 18.60 -4.10
N LEU A 216 0.37 18.95 -4.85
CA LEU A 216 -0.05 20.34 -5.08
C LEU A 216 -0.94 20.90 -3.96
N GLY A 217 -1.91 20.13 -3.46
CA GLY A 217 -2.90 20.61 -2.49
C GLY A 217 -2.49 20.47 -1.01
N THR A 218 -1.55 19.57 -0.70
CA THR A 218 -1.03 19.39 0.67
C THR A 218 0.20 20.26 0.89
N LYS A 219 0.13 21.22 1.81
CA LYS A 219 1.28 22.07 2.19
C LYS A 219 1.89 21.58 3.50
N GLU A 220 3.11 21.05 3.42
CA GLU A 220 3.97 20.82 4.58
C GLU A 220 4.60 22.17 4.98
N LYS A 221 4.67 22.48 6.28
CA LYS A 221 5.39 23.67 6.74
C LYS A 221 6.89 23.36 6.69
N PRO A 222 7.75 24.25 6.17
CA PRO A 222 9.19 24.02 6.20
C PRO A 222 9.65 23.95 7.66
N TYR A 223 10.32 22.85 8.00
CA TYR A 223 10.94 22.68 9.32
C TYR A 223 12.13 23.66 9.42
N PRO A 224 12.20 24.54 10.43
CA PRO A 224 13.41 25.35 10.63
C PRO A 224 14.58 24.41 10.95
N LEU A 225 15.72 24.63 10.28
CA LEU A 225 16.88 23.72 10.30
C LEU A 225 17.66 23.73 11.63
N GLU A 226 17.07 24.27 12.70
CA GLU A 226 17.74 24.74 13.91
C GLU A 226 17.54 23.81 15.12
N SER A 227 16.87 22.66 14.91
CA SER A 227 16.73 21.61 15.93
C SER A 227 17.06 20.22 15.36
N LEU A 228 18.30 20.05 14.91
CA LEU A 228 18.98 18.78 15.19
C LEU A 228 18.91 18.58 16.71
N PRO A 229 18.55 17.40 17.24
CA PRO A 229 18.74 17.12 18.66
C PRO A 229 20.24 17.06 18.92
N GLN A 230 20.83 18.19 19.32
CA GLN A 230 22.19 18.22 19.84
C GLN A 230 22.22 17.30 21.06
N LEU A 231 23.11 16.31 20.99
CA LEU A 231 23.46 15.45 22.10
C LEU A 231 24.41 16.23 23.04
N GLU A 232 23.96 17.38 23.54
CA GLU A 232 24.71 18.23 24.47
C GLU A 232 24.06 18.20 25.85
N GLU A 233 24.62 17.37 26.71
CA GLU A 233 24.51 17.53 28.15
C GLU A 233 25.03 18.92 28.58
N SER A 234 24.48 19.42 29.70
CA SER A 234 25.08 20.47 30.53
C SER A 234 24.95 21.95 30.09
N THR A 235 23.82 22.58 30.41
CA THR A 235 23.86 23.74 31.34
C THR A 235 22.49 24.05 31.97
N PRO A 236 22.38 24.21 33.31
CA PRO A 236 21.12 24.56 33.95
C PRO A 236 21.01 26.07 34.22
N LEU A 237 19.92 26.70 33.77
CA LEU A 237 19.49 28.01 34.28
C LEU A 237 18.01 27.99 34.66
N LEU A 238 17.80 27.60 35.93
CA LEU A 238 16.76 28.06 36.85
C LEU A 238 15.54 28.79 36.26
N GLN A 239 14.42 28.08 36.11
CA GLN A 239 13.22 28.48 36.84
C GLN A 239 12.43 27.26 37.31
N LYS A 240 11.86 27.35 38.52
CA LYS A 240 11.39 26.23 39.33
C LYS A 240 9.86 26.24 39.43
N GLU A 241 9.19 25.27 38.81
CA GLU A 241 7.83 24.84 39.16
C GLU A 241 7.70 23.31 39.15
N SER A 242 6.73 22.79 39.91
CA SER A 242 6.76 21.41 40.44
C SER A 242 5.39 21.01 41.03
N ILE A 243 4.91 19.76 41.02
CA ILE A 243 5.52 18.48 40.57
C ILE A 243 4.58 17.75 39.61
N SER A 244 5.10 17.32 38.45
CA SER A 244 4.79 16.00 37.86
C SER A 244 6.05 15.51 37.15
N PRO A 245 6.41 14.21 37.23
CA PRO A 245 7.48 13.70 36.38
C PRO A 245 7.01 13.84 34.93
N PRO A 246 7.83 14.39 34.00
CA PRO A 246 7.55 14.16 32.60
C PRO A 246 7.56 12.64 32.41
N CYS A 247 6.46 12.06 31.92
CA CYS A 247 6.46 10.65 31.53
C CYS A 247 7.70 10.43 30.66
N PRO A 248 8.58 9.49 30.98
CA PRO A 248 9.76 9.26 30.16
C PRO A 248 9.27 8.98 28.75
N LEU A 249 9.62 9.88 27.82
CA LEU A 249 9.28 9.72 26.41
C LEU A 249 9.98 8.44 25.96
N LEU A 250 9.21 7.35 25.81
CA LEU A 250 9.77 6.04 25.46
C LEU A 250 10.71 6.22 24.26
N ILE A 251 11.97 5.92 24.47
CA ILE A 251 12.94 5.85 23.41
C ILE A 251 12.50 4.69 22.53
N TRP A 252 12.67 4.78 21.20
CA TRP A 252 12.19 3.74 20.28
C TRP A 252 12.68 2.32 20.63
N LYS A 253 13.81 2.20 21.32
CA LYS A 253 14.35 0.92 21.83
C LYS A 253 13.53 0.33 22.98
N ASP A 254 12.88 1.16 23.81
CA ASP A 254 12.12 0.72 24.99
C ASP A 254 10.86 -0.04 24.56
N TRP A 255 10.28 0.30 23.40
CA TRP A 255 9.20 -0.45 22.76
C TRP A 255 9.56 -1.91 22.45
N LEU A 256 10.84 -2.22 22.25
CA LEU A 256 11.33 -3.60 22.03
C LEU A 256 11.48 -4.40 23.33
N LEU A 257 11.31 -3.76 24.49
CA LEU A 257 11.30 -4.44 25.80
C LEU A 257 9.87 -4.67 26.30
N GLU A 258 8.89 -3.93 25.78
CA GLU A 258 7.50 -3.94 26.22
C GLU A 258 6.74 -5.20 25.74
N PRO A 259 6.30 -6.12 26.62
CA PRO A 259 5.62 -7.35 26.19
C PRO A 259 4.32 -7.10 25.43
N ALA A 260 3.60 -6.01 25.74
CA ALA A 260 2.37 -5.64 25.04
C ALA A 260 2.59 -5.32 23.55
N PHE A 261 3.77 -4.79 23.18
CA PHE A 261 4.14 -4.53 21.78
C PHE A 261 4.13 -5.81 20.96
N TYR A 262 4.73 -6.90 21.47
CA TYR A 262 4.75 -8.20 20.80
C TYR A 262 3.37 -8.85 20.69
N GLN A 263 2.51 -8.69 21.69
CA GLN A 263 1.14 -9.21 21.64
C GLN A 263 0.31 -8.54 20.54
N VAL A 264 0.35 -7.19 20.47
CA VAL A 264 -0.34 -6.42 19.43
C VAL A 264 0.25 -6.71 18.05
N ALA A 265 1.58 -6.79 17.93
CA ALA A 265 2.27 -7.13 16.69
C ALA A 265 1.87 -8.53 16.20
N MET A 266 1.86 -9.55 17.07
CA MET A 266 1.46 -10.91 16.70
C MET A 266 0.02 -10.97 16.18
N LEU A 267 -0.91 -10.31 16.89
CA LEU A 267 -2.32 -10.25 16.49
C LEU A 267 -2.47 -9.55 15.12
N TYR A 268 -1.87 -8.37 14.96
CA TYR A 268 -1.92 -7.60 13.73
C TYR A 268 -1.31 -8.33 12.54
N MET A 269 -0.13 -8.94 12.72
CA MET A 269 0.55 -9.71 11.68
C MET A 269 -0.24 -10.96 11.29
N SER A 270 -0.84 -11.66 12.25
CA SER A 270 -1.70 -12.82 11.96
C SER A 270 -2.94 -12.41 11.14
N THR A 271 -3.61 -11.32 11.52
CA THR A 271 -4.74 -10.78 10.75
C THR A 271 -4.33 -10.34 9.35
N ARG A 272 -3.20 -9.61 9.21
CA ARG A 272 -2.65 -9.19 7.91
C ARG A 272 -2.29 -10.38 7.02
N LEU A 273 -1.65 -11.40 7.58
CA LEU A 273 -1.25 -12.60 6.85
C LEU A 273 -2.48 -13.34 6.28
N ILE A 274 -3.53 -13.53 7.09
CA ILE A 274 -4.78 -14.16 6.64
C ILE A 274 -5.41 -13.35 5.50
N VAL A 275 -5.59 -12.04 5.67
CA VAL A 275 -6.20 -11.16 4.66
C VAL A 275 -5.39 -11.18 3.35
N ASN A 276 -4.07 -11.01 3.43
CA ASN A 276 -3.20 -10.97 2.24
C ASN A 276 -3.17 -12.33 1.53
N LEU A 277 -3.12 -13.46 2.26
CA LEU A 277 -3.16 -14.80 1.66
C LEU A 277 -4.51 -15.08 0.99
N SER A 278 -5.63 -14.79 1.67
CA SER A 278 -6.97 -14.94 1.07
C SER A 278 -7.12 -14.10 -0.21
N GLN A 279 -6.66 -12.85 -0.19
CA GLN A 279 -6.67 -11.98 -1.38
C GLN A 279 -5.74 -12.47 -2.49
N THR A 280 -4.59 -13.06 -2.16
CA THR A 280 -3.63 -13.53 -3.16
C THR A 280 -4.05 -14.83 -3.83
N TYR A 281 -4.61 -15.76 -3.05
CA TYR A 281 -4.97 -17.09 -3.56
C TYR A 281 -6.38 -17.16 -4.15
N ILE A 282 -7.26 -16.16 -3.96
CA ILE A 282 -8.64 -16.23 -4.47
C ILE A 282 -8.68 -16.47 -5.98
N THR A 283 -7.97 -15.69 -6.79
CA THR A 283 -7.99 -15.82 -8.26
C THR A 283 -7.43 -17.16 -8.73
N MET A 284 -6.39 -17.67 -8.06
CA MET A 284 -5.84 -19.01 -8.29
C MET A 284 -6.82 -20.12 -7.93
N TYR A 285 -7.51 -20.02 -6.80
CA TYR A 285 -8.49 -21.00 -6.35
C TYR A 285 -9.66 -21.13 -7.34
N LEU A 286 -10.16 -20.00 -7.86
CA LEU A 286 -11.24 -19.99 -8.85
C LEU A 286 -10.88 -20.76 -10.14
N ILE A 287 -9.62 -20.68 -10.58
CA ILE A 287 -9.18 -21.27 -11.85
C ILE A 287 -8.66 -22.69 -11.63
N ASN A 288 -7.74 -22.90 -10.69
CA ASN A 288 -7.03 -24.17 -10.55
C ASN A 288 -7.81 -25.20 -9.72
N SER A 289 -8.72 -24.75 -8.83
CA SER A 289 -9.50 -25.65 -7.96
C SER A 289 -10.98 -25.73 -8.35
N LEU A 290 -11.60 -24.59 -8.72
CA LEU A 290 -13.00 -24.56 -9.17
C LEU A 290 -13.17 -24.62 -10.69
N LEU A 291 -12.08 -24.57 -11.48
CA LEU A 291 -12.09 -24.66 -12.95
C LEU A 291 -13.06 -23.67 -13.62
N LEU A 292 -13.23 -22.48 -13.03
CA LEU A 292 -14.19 -21.49 -13.50
C LEU A 292 -13.66 -20.71 -14.72
N PRO A 293 -14.52 -20.42 -15.72
CA PRO A 293 -14.14 -19.59 -16.87
C PRO A 293 -13.62 -18.21 -16.49
N LYS A 294 -12.71 -17.66 -17.31
CA LYS A 294 -12.02 -16.37 -17.09
C LYS A 294 -12.88 -15.18 -16.64
N LYS A 295 -14.18 -15.13 -16.98
CA LYS A 295 -15.12 -14.09 -16.54
C LYS A 295 -15.27 -13.96 -15.02
N TYR A 296 -15.06 -15.04 -14.28
CA TYR A 296 -15.20 -15.05 -12.81
C TYR A 296 -13.99 -14.43 -12.08
N ILE A 297 -12.84 -14.34 -12.75
CA ILE A 297 -11.56 -13.89 -12.19
C ILE A 297 -11.62 -12.45 -11.65
N ALA A 298 -12.36 -11.56 -12.31
CA ALA A 298 -12.59 -10.20 -11.82
C ALA A 298 -13.95 -10.03 -11.13
N THR A 299 -14.97 -10.79 -11.55
CA THR A 299 -16.32 -10.70 -10.97
C THR A 299 -16.34 -11.10 -9.49
N ILE A 300 -15.66 -12.19 -9.12
CA ILE A 300 -15.71 -12.69 -7.73
C ILE A 300 -14.94 -11.80 -6.75
N PRO A 301 -13.69 -11.34 -7.01
CA PRO A 301 -13.03 -10.37 -6.14
C PRO A 301 -13.81 -9.07 -5.98
N LEU A 302 -14.45 -8.56 -7.05
CA LEU A 302 -15.31 -7.38 -6.98
C LEU A 302 -16.51 -7.60 -6.04
N VAL A 303 -17.24 -8.71 -6.22
CA VAL A 303 -18.41 -9.05 -5.39
C VAL A 303 -17.99 -9.27 -3.93
N MET A 304 -16.93 -10.03 -3.68
CA MET A 304 -16.39 -10.25 -2.32
C MET A 304 -16.02 -8.93 -1.64
N TYR A 305 -15.36 -8.02 -2.35
CA TYR A 305 -14.95 -6.72 -1.78
C TYR A 305 -16.14 -5.82 -1.47
N ILE A 306 -17.13 -5.73 -2.38
CA ILE A 306 -18.37 -4.98 -2.16
C ILE A 306 -19.16 -5.57 -0.99
N SER A 307 -19.32 -6.90 -0.93
CA SER A 307 -20.02 -7.59 0.17
C SER A 307 -19.32 -7.37 1.51
N GLY A 308 -17.99 -7.45 1.56
CA GLY A 308 -17.21 -7.15 2.77
C GLY A 308 -17.34 -5.70 3.22
N PHE A 309 -17.30 -4.75 2.28
CA PHE A 309 -17.50 -3.33 2.57
C PHE A 309 -18.90 -3.04 3.11
N LEU A 310 -19.97 -3.57 2.48
CA LEU A 310 -21.34 -3.45 2.97
C LEU A 310 -21.52 -4.08 4.37
N SER A 311 -20.94 -5.26 4.58
CA SER A 311 -20.94 -5.94 5.88
C SER A 311 -20.29 -5.10 6.98
N SER A 312 -19.24 -4.33 6.67
CA SER A 312 -18.57 -3.45 7.65
C SER A 312 -19.49 -2.34 8.21
N PHE A 313 -20.48 -1.87 7.44
CA PHE A 313 -21.49 -0.94 7.95
C PHE A 313 -22.51 -1.63 8.87
N LEU A 314 -22.87 -2.89 8.57
CA LEU A 314 -23.76 -3.71 9.39
C LEU A 314 -23.09 -4.17 10.70
N MET A 315 -21.76 -4.34 10.71
CA MET A 315 -21.00 -4.65 11.93
C MET A 315 -21.04 -3.53 12.98
N LYS A 316 -21.18 -2.25 12.60
CA LYS A 316 -21.26 -1.14 13.57
C LYS A 316 -22.47 -1.22 14.51
N PRO A 317 -23.73 -1.35 14.03
CA PRO A 317 -24.88 -1.54 14.91
C PRO A 317 -24.85 -2.89 15.63
N VAL A 318 -24.34 -3.96 14.99
CA VAL A 318 -24.17 -5.28 15.64
C VAL A 318 -23.21 -5.19 16.83
N ASN A 319 -22.03 -4.59 16.68
CA ASN A 319 -21.09 -4.38 17.79
C ASN A 319 -21.68 -3.48 18.88
N LYS A 320 -22.48 -2.46 18.53
CA LYS A 320 -23.16 -1.60 19.51
C LYS A 320 -24.27 -2.34 20.28
N TRP A 321 -24.86 -3.38 19.68
CA TRP A 321 -25.88 -4.23 20.30
C TRP A 321 -25.24 -5.33 21.17
N ILE A 322 -24.28 -6.09 20.61
CA ILE A 322 -23.56 -7.15 21.35
C ILE A 322 -22.69 -6.56 22.47
N GLY A 323 -21.98 -5.46 22.24
CA GLY A 323 -21.15 -4.81 23.26
C GLY A 323 -21.94 -4.24 24.46
N ARG A 324 -23.27 -4.09 24.34
CA ARG A 324 -24.17 -3.77 25.46
C ARG A 324 -24.66 -4.98 26.24
N ASN A 325 -24.41 -6.19 25.73
CA ASN A 325 -24.75 -7.46 26.39
C ASN A 325 -23.53 -8.17 26.99
N VAL A 326 -22.33 -7.59 26.83
CA VAL A 326 -21.03 -8.13 27.32
C VAL A 326 -20.36 -7.16 28.30
N SER A 327 -20.99 -6.02 28.58
CA SER A 327 -20.66 -5.05 29.64
C SER A 327 -21.78 -4.97 30.66
#